data_AF-A0A6A7VUX7-F1
#
_entry.id   AF-A0A6A7VUX7-F1
#
_cell.length_a   1.000
_cell.length_b   1.000
_cell.length_c   1.000
_cell.angle_alpha   90.00
_cell.angle_beta   90.00
_cell.angle_gamma   90.00
#
_symmetry.space_group_name_H-M   'P 1'
#
loop_
_entity.id
_entity.type
_entity.pdbx_description
1 polymer ?
#
loop_
_entity_poly.entity_id
_entity_poly.type
_entity_poly.pdbx_seq_one_letter_code
_entity_poly.pdbx_strand_id
1 'polypeptide(L)'
;MRTERYNEDDFNGFVEELINSSRLEGKESGIAKQMLDKGYDSLSEKQRYIFDKAIENNTVAECQRCGVDIPWCEMLEALDNGGYCGYCQHMMEKINEE
;
A
#
# COMPACT_ATOMS: atom_id res chain seq x y z
N MET A 1 3.21 -4.46 -9.63
CA MET A 1 3.73 -4.79 -8.28
C MET A 1 4.09 -6.27 -8.19
N ARG A 2 5.04 -6.66 -7.32
CA ARG A 2 5.43 -8.07 -7.05
C ARG A 2 4.46 -8.70 -6.04
N THR A 3 3.64 -9.67 -6.46
CA THR A 3 2.60 -10.29 -5.59
C THR A 3 3.19 -11.15 -4.47
N GLU A 4 4.47 -11.54 -4.58
CA GLU A 4 5.18 -12.25 -3.52
C GLU A 4 5.22 -11.43 -2.23
N ARG A 5 5.22 -10.09 -2.34
CA ARG A 5 5.25 -9.15 -1.22
C ARG A 5 4.00 -9.22 -0.36
N TYR A 6 2.90 -9.80 -0.83
CA TYR A 6 1.68 -9.96 -0.02
C TYR A 6 1.86 -10.93 1.16
N ASN A 7 2.94 -11.71 1.15
CA ASN A 7 3.31 -12.59 2.26
C ASN A 7 4.29 -11.93 3.24
N GLU A 8 4.70 -10.69 2.98
CA GLU A 8 5.54 -9.91 3.92
C GLU A 8 4.71 -9.49 5.14
N ASP A 9 5.40 -9.25 6.25
CA ASP A 9 4.81 -8.68 7.44
C ASP A 9 4.15 -7.32 7.11
N ASP A 10 3.14 -6.95 7.90
CA ASP A 10 2.39 -5.70 7.80
C ASP A 10 1.56 -5.49 6.52
N PHE A 11 1.61 -6.39 5.53
CA PHE A 11 0.76 -6.28 4.33
C PHE A 11 -0.73 -6.22 4.67
N ASN A 12 -1.21 -7.09 5.56
CA ASN A 12 -2.61 -7.08 5.99
C ASN A 12 -2.98 -5.76 6.70
N GLY A 13 -2.08 -5.20 7.51
CA GLY A 13 -2.27 -3.89 8.15
C GLY A 13 -2.45 -2.80 7.11
N PHE A 14 -1.58 -2.77 6.09
CA PHE A 14 -1.72 -1.85 4.97
C PHE A 14 -3.07 -2.00 4.23
N VAL A 15 -3.54 -3.23 3.98
CA VAL A 15 -4.87 -3.43 3.35
C VAL A 15 -6.01 -2.90 4.24
N GLU A 16 -5.92 -3.09 5.56
CA GLU A 16 -6.87 -2.51 6.51
C GLU A 16 -6.87 -0.97 6.46
N GLU A 17 -5.69 -0.36 6.42
CA GLU A 17 -5.54 1.09 6.29
C GLU A 17 -6.17 1.63 5.00
N LEU A 18 -5.99 0.95 3.87
CA LEU A 18 -6.64 1.32 2.61
C LEU A 18 -8.17 1.26 2.69
N ILE A 19 -8.73 0.30 3.42
CA ILE A 19 -10.18 0.20 3.66
C ILE A 19 -10.63 1.34 4.57
N ASN A 20 -9.92 1.57 5.68
CA ASN A 20 -10.28 2.56 6.70
C ASN A 20 -10.17 4.01 6.20
N SER A 21 -9.22 4.26 5.31
CA SER A 21 -9.03 5.56 4.64
C SER A 21 -9.97 5.79 3.44
N SER A 22 -10.87 4.85 3.15
CA SER A 22 -11.77 4.89 1.98
C SER A 22 -11.03 4.97 0.63
N ARG A 23 -9.77 4.53 0.57
CA ARG A 23 -9.02 4.40 -0.68
C ARG A 23 -9.48 3.22 -1.53
N LEU A 24 -10.07 2.22 -0.90
CA LEU A 24 -10.77 1.11 -1.57
C LEU A 24 -12.28 1.27 -1.38
N GLU A 25 -13.01 1.42 -2.47
CA GLU A 25 -14.45 1.62 -2.45
C GLU A 25 -15.21 0.52 -3.22
N GLY A 26 -16.50 0.39 -2.91
CA GLY A 26 -17.40 -0.54 -3.59
C GLY A 26 -16.86 -1.98 -3.65
N LYS A 27 -16.65 -2.48 -4.87
CA LYS A 27 -16.18 -3.85 -5.10
C LYS A 27 -14.77 -4.10 -4.57
N GLU A 28 -13.89 -3.09 -4.59
CA GLU A 28 -12.49 -3.24 -4.18
C GLU A 28 -12.42 -3.45 -2.67
N SER A 29 -13.17 -2.64 -1.90
CA SER A 29 -13.33 -2.79 -0.46
C SER A 29 -13.85 -4.19 -0.08
N GLY A 30 -14.86 -4.69 -0.79
CA GLY A 30 -15.42 -6.01 -0.54
C GLY A 30 -14.43 -7.15 -0.80
N ILE A 31 -13.67 -7.06 -1.89
CA ILE A 31 -12.64 -8.05 -2.23
C ILE A 31 -11.49 -8.00 -1.22
N ALA A 32 -11.05 -6.80 -0.80
CA ALA A 32 -10.01 -6.62 0.20
C ALA A 32 -10.41 -7.22 1.56
N LYS A 33 -11.66 -7.03 1.99
CA LYS A 33 -12.19 -7.68 3.20
C LYS A 33 -12.21 -9.21 3.08
N GLN A 34 -12.57 -9.76 1.92
CA GLN A 34 -12.49 -11.19 1.68
C GLN A 34 -11.04 -11.71 1.73
N MET A 35 -10.09 -10.95 1.17
CA MET A 35 -8.67 -11.26 1.22
C MET A 35 -8.18 -11.34 2.67
N LEU A 36 -8.52 -10.36 3.51
CA LEU A 36 -8.16 -10.34 4.92
C LEU A 36 -8.78 -11.50 5.72
N ASP A 37 -10.04 -11.86 5.44
CA ASP A 37 -10.76 -12.91 6.16
C ASP A 37 -10.31 -14.33 5.77
N LYS A 38 -10.04 -14.56 4.47
CA LYS A 38 -9.87 -15.92 3.91
C LYS A 38 -8.56 -16.13 3.17
N GLY A 39 -7.71 -15.11 3.10
CA GLY A 39 -6.46 -15.11 2.35
C GLY A 39 -6.64 -14.83 0.86
N TYR A 40 -5.57 -14.39 0.22
CA TYR A 40 -5.49 -14.11 -1.22
C TYR A 40 -5.89 -15.33 -2.06
N ASP A 41 -5.61 -16.54 -1.59
CA ASP A 41 -5.94 -17.75 -2.35
C ASP A 41 -7.44 -18.06 -2.46
N SER A 42 -8.25 -17.48 -1.58
CA SER A 42 -9.70 -17.60 -1.64
C SER A 42 -10.34 -16.77 -2.76
N LEU A 43 -9.58 -15.87 -3.38
CA LEU A 43 -10.06 -15.00 -4.44
C LEU A 43 -10.07 -15.73 -5.78
N SER A 44 -11.17 -15.57 -6.54
CA SER A 44 -11.20 -15.97 -7.96
C SER A 44 -10.20 -15.17 -8.79
N GLU A 45 -9.81 -15.66 -9.97
CA GLU A 45 -8.87 -14.97 -10.86
C GLU A 45 -9.29 -13.52 -11.17
N LYS A 46 -10.59 -13.28 -11.41
CA LYS A 46 -11.11 -11.94 -11.65
C LYS A 46 -11.00 -11.05 -10.41
N GLN A 47 -11.22 -11.61 -9.22
CA GLN A 47 -11.07 -10.86 -7.97
C GLN A 47 -9.61 -10.56 -7.69
N ARG A 48 -8.68 -11.51 -7.91
CA ARG A 48 -7.24 -11.29 -7.80
C ARG A 48 -6.79 -10.15 -8.71
N TYR A 49 -7.20 -10.16 -9.99
CA TYR A 49 -6.88 -9.07 -10.91
C TYR A 49 -7.35 -7.70 -10.41
N ILE A 50 -8.57 -7.61 -9.86
CA ILE A 50 -9.09 -6.35 -9.32
C ILE A 50 -8.31 -5.94 -8.07
N PHE A 51 -8.06 -6.89 -7.18
CA PHE A 51 -7.31 -6.66 -5.94
C PHE A 51 -5.88 -6.19 -6.24
N ASP A 52 -5.16 -6.90 -7.10
CA ASP A 52 -3.77 -6.58 -7.48
C ASP A 52 -3.66 -5.19 -8.08
N LYS A 53 -4.60 -4.84 -8.95
CA LYS A 53 -4.64 -3.51 -9.55
C LYS A 53 -4.96 -2.43 -8.51
N ALA A 54 -5.83 -2.72 -7.54
CA ALA A 54 -6.15 -1.79 -6.47
C ALA A 54 -4.96 -1.55 -5.53
N ILE A 55 -4.19 -2.60 -5.21
CA ILE A 55 -2.95 -2.50 -4.44
C ILE A 55 -1.89 -1.74 -5.25
N GLU A 56 -1.70 -2.07 -6.53
CA GLU A 56 -0.75 -1.36 -7.39
C GLU A 56 -1.06 0.14 -7.52
N ASN A 57 -2.33 0.52 -7.62
CA ASN A 57 -2.74 1.93 -7.65
C ASN A 57 -2.53 2.68 -6.33
N ASN A 58 -2.34 1.95 -5.23
CA ASN A 58 -2.15 2.51 -3.89
C ASN A 58 -0.76 2.16 -3.33
N THR A 59 0.25 1.96 -4.17
CA THR A 59 1.60 1.62 -3.69
C THR A 59 2.68 2.45 -4.36
N VAL A 60 3.72 2.72 -3.59
CA VAL A 60 4.98 3.31 -4.03
C VAL A 60 6.06 2.27 -3.82
N ALA A 61 6.63 1.74 -4.91
CA ALA A 61 7.59 0.64 -4.81
C ALA A 61 8.85 1.04 -4.02
N GLU A 62 9.41 2.20 -4.37
CA GLU A 62 10.64 2.73 -3.81
C GLU A 62 10.51 4.24 -3.52
N CYS A 63 11.21 4.72 -2.49
CA CYS A 63 11.26 6.14 -2.19
C CYS A 63 11.85 6.92 -3.38
N GLN A 64 11.14 7.94 -3.86
CA GLN A 64 11.57 8.73 -5.02
C GLN A 64 12.90 9.48 -4.82
N ARG A 65 13.33 9.69 -3.57
CA ARG A 65 14.58 10.39 -3.24
C ARG A 65 15.75 9.44 -3.01
N CYS A 66 15.58 8.40 -2.18
CA CYS A 66 16.69 7.54 -1.78
C CYS A 66 16.69 6.17 -2.47
N GLY A 67 15.64 5.82 -3.22
CA GLY A 67 15.54 4.55 -3.97
C GLY A 67 15.39 3.30 -3.09
N VAL A 68 15.13 3.46 -1.79
CA VAL A 68 14.91 2.33 -0.88
C VAL A 68 13.47 1.84 -1.00
N ASP A 69 13.27 0.52 -1.02
CA ASP A 69 11.96 -0.11 -1.01
C ASP A 69 11.12 0.37 0.18
N ILE A 70 9.86 0.77 -0.07
CA ILE A 70 8.96 1.21 0.99
C ILE A 70 8.36 -0.02 1.70
N PRO A 71 8.52 -0.14 3.04
CA PRO A 71 7.87 -1.20 3.80
C PRO A 71 6.36 -0.98 3.88
N TRP A 72 5.59 -2.06 4.03
CA TRP A 72 4.12 -1.98 4.04
C TRP A 72 3.56 -1.06 5.12
N CYS A 73 4.16 -1.08 6.31
CA CYS A 73 3.77 -0.23 7.43
C CYS A 73 3.98 1.28 7.18
N GLU A 74 4.83 1.67 6.22
CA GLU A 74 5.01 3.08 5.82
C GLU A 74 4.31 3.41 4.49
N MET A 75 3.69 2.43 3.83
CA MET A 75 3.23 2.58 2.45
C MET A 75 2.16 3.66 2.27
N LEU A 76 1.19 3.70 3.19
CA LEU A 76 0.14 4.72 3.15
C LEU A 76 0.71 6.12 3.40
N GLU A 77 1.60 6.26 4.39
CA GLU A 77 2.30 7.52 4.65
C GLU A 77 3.15 7.95 3.46
N ALA A 78 3.86 7.02 2.81
CA ALA A 78 4.67 7.31 1.64
C ALA A 78 3.82 7.79 0.45
N LEU A 79 2.60 7.26 0.27
CA LEU A 79 1.64 7.78 -0.71
C LEU A 79 1.25 9.22 -0.39
N ASP A 80 0.89 9.50 0.86
CA ASP A 80 0.46 10.83 1.31
C ASP A 80 1.59 11.85 1.24
N ASN A 81 2.83 11.40 1.47
CA ASN A 81 4.04 12.19 1.34
C ASN A 81 4.44 12.43 -0.13
N GLY A 82 3.69 11.93 -1.12
CA GLY A 82 4.01 12.13 -2.54
C GLY A 82 5.09 11.20 -3.08
N GLY A 83 5.32 10.06 -2.43
CA GLY A 83 6.27 9.04 -2.86
C GLY A 83 7.59 9.00 -2.08
N TYR A 84 7.66 9.68 -0.92
CA TYR A 84 8.85 9.72 -0.09
C TYR A 84 8.67 8.90 1.19
N CYS A 85 9.70 8.13 1.56
CA CYS A 85 9.74 7.49 2.87
C CYS A 85 9.76 8.53 3.99
N GLY A 86 9.36 8.12 5.21
CA GLY A 86 9.26 9.03 6.35
C GLY A 86 10.56 9.79 6.64
N TYR A 87 11.72 9.12 6.51
CA TYR A 87 13.03 9.79 6.66
C TYR A 87 13.27 10.88 5.62
N CYS A 88 12.95 10.61 4.35
CA CYS A 88 13.16 11.58 3.28
C CYS A 88 12.20 12.75 3.39
N GLN A 89 10.94 12.49 3.74
CA GLN A 89 9.94 13.53 4.00
C GLN A 89 10.42 14.48 5.10
N HIS A 90 10.78 13.94 6.27
CA HIS A 90 11.25 14.72 7.43
C HIS A 90 12.49 15.58 7.10
N MET A 91 13.42 15.04 6.31
CA MET A 91 14.60 15.80 5.88
C MET A 91 14.25 16.97 4.96
N MET A 92 13.26 16.81 4.08
CA MET A 92 12.84 17.89 3.17
C MET A 92 12.05 18.98 3.89
N GLU A 93 11.19 18.61 4.84
CA GLU A 93 10.45 19.56 5.66
C GLU A 93 11.41 20.51 6.40
N LYS A 94 12.47 19.96 7.01
CA LYS A 94 13.51 20.77 7.67
C LYS A 94 14.24 21.74 6.75
N ILE A 95 14.52 21.33 5.50
CA ILE A 95 15.18 22.20 4.52
C ILE A 95 14.26 23.35 4.09
N ASN A 96 12.94 23.13 4.07
CA ASN A 96 11.97 24.15 3.68
C ASN A 96 11.63 25.14 4.81
N GLU A 97 11.95 24.80 6.06
CA GLU A 97 11.75 25.67 7.23
C GLU A 97 12.94 26.63 7.49
N GLU A 98 14.04 26.46 6.76
CA GLU A 98 15.23 27.34 6.78
C GLU A 98 15.21 28.39 5.64
#